data_AF-J3GJU3-F1
#
_entry.id   AF-J3GJU3-F1
#
_cell.length_a   1.000
_cell.length_b   1.000
_cell.length_c   1.000
_cell.angle_alpha   90.00
_cell.angle_beta   90.00
_cell.angle_gamma   90.00
#
_symmetry.space_group_name_H-M   'P 1'
#
loop_
_entity.id
_entity.type
_entity.pdbx_description
1 polymer ?
#
loop_
_entity_poly.entity_id
_entity_poly.type
_entity_poly.pdbx_seq_one_letter_code
_entity_poly.pdbx_strand_id
1 'polypeptide(L)'
;MQVVNWLPRTELPFAAPSRPELLEIPEPVVVAPVVPAVVAETPVAPVAKPVERVKIEVPRPSLASTRTGAKPVEEAEEAPVVVKAPIVPPPRFALQLLRAGRCLLLVELPTGEPFQTRDPAYLLLKDMLRAAGLPDSPQIVGEPVRWPLLVRGTMDQGPEAARDFVQGFLSVRMEETPCACLWLIGLPAVRFAGEADAEAFNRELQIEGLGPAWAVPGLELLMEEPQRKADVWQAMRRLMARWKESNE
;
A
#
# COMPACT_ATOMS: atom_id res chain seq x y z
N MET A 1 -9.93 17.64 -28.16
CA MET A 1 -11.33 17.19 -28.34
C MET A 1 -11.43 15.75 -27.89
N GLN A 2 -11.95 15.51 -26.69
CA GLN A 2 -12.25 14.15 -26.22
C GLN A 2 -13.68 13.80 -26.59
N VAL A 3 -13.88 12.66 -27.25
CA VAL A 3 -15.21 12.12 -27.54
C VAL A 3 -15.68 11.40 -26.28
N VAL A 4 -16.71 11.95 -25.62
CA VAL A 4 -17.25 11.44 -24.36
C VAL A 4 -18.36 10.41 -24.55
N ASN A 5 -18.94 10.31 -25.74
CA ASN A 5 -19.97 9.32 -26.07
C ASN A 5 -19.91 8.99 -27.57
N TRP A 6 -19.98 7.71 -27.93
CA TRP A 6 -20.02 7.25 -29.32
C TRP A 6 -21.27 6.40 -29.54
N LEU A 7 -22.13 6.82 -30.47
CA LEU A 7 -23.35 6.12 -30.84
C LEU A 7 -23.19 5.56 -32.27
N PRO A 8 -23.49 4.27 -32.50
CA PRO A 8 -23.49 3.72 -33.84
C PRO A 8 -24.55 4.42 -34.71
N ARG A 9 -24.18 4.76 -35.95
CA ARG A 9 -25.08 5.43 -36.92
C ARG A 9 -26.08 4.47 -37.58
N THR A 10 -25.94 3.18 -37.34
CA THR A 10 -26.74 2.11 -37.94
C THR A 10 -27.08 1.09 -36.86
N GLU A 11 -28.30 0.56 -36.90
CA GLU A 11 -28.69 -0.53 -36.00
C GLU A 11 -27.85 -1.77 -36.30
N LEU A 12 -27.25 -2.33 -35.25
CA LEU A 12 -26.47 -3.55 -35.36
C LEU A 12 -27.42 -4.75 -35.33
N PRO A 13 -27.26 -5.74 -36.24
CA PRO A 13 -28.03 -6.96 -36.16
C PRO A 13 -27.75 -7.66 -34.82
N PHE A 14 -28.80 -8.14 -34.16
CA PHE A 14 -28.78 -8.81 -32.84
C PHE A 14 -28.50 -7.90 -31.62
N ALA A 15 -28.38 -6.59 -31.79
CA ALA A 15 -28.32 -5.66 -30.66
C ALA A 15 -29.74 -5.26 -30.19
N ALA A 16 -29.86 -4.98 -28.89
CA ALA A 16 -31.11 -4.42 -28.36
C ALA A 16 -31.38 -3.01 -28.96
N PRO A 17 -32.65 -2.64 -29.20
CA PRO A 17 -33.00 -1.31 -29.70
C PRO A 17 -32.46 -0.20 -28.79
N SER A 18 -31.92 0.85 -29.38
CA SER A 18 -31.45 2.02 -28.64
C SER A 18 -32.64 2.77 -28.02
N ARG A 19 -32.46 3.29 -26.79
CA ARG A 19 -33.49 4.06 -26.07
C ARG A 19 -33.16 5.55 -26.18
N PRO A 20 -33.84 6.32 -27.05
CA PRO A 20 -33.52 7.73 -27.29
C PRO A 20 -33.74 8.62 -26.07
N GLU A 21 -34.65 8.23 -25.18
CA GLU A 21 -34.94 8.90 -23.90
C GLU A 21 -33.70 9.04 -22.98
N LEU A 22 -32.71 8.14 -23.13
CA LEU A 22 -31.46 8.19 -22.34
C LEU A 22 -30.46 9.24 -22.86
N LEU A 23 -30.70 9.82 -24.04
CA LEU A 23 -29.90 10.88 -24.61
C LEU A 23 -30.42 12.27 -24.24
N GLU A 24 -31.61 12.35 -23.62
CA GLU A 24 -32.16 13.59 -23.13
C GLU A 24 -31.37 14.05 -21.90
N ILE A 25 -30.78 15.24 -21.99
CA ILE A 25 -30.12 15.87 -20.86
C ILE A 25 -31.22 16.32 -19.91
N PRO A 26 -31.30 15.79 -18.67
CA PRO A 26 -32.34 16.21 -17.74
C PRO A 26 -32.20 17.71 -17.47
N GLU A 27 -33.32 18.43 -17.55
CA GLU A 27 -33.33 19.86 -17.23
C GLU A 27 -32.82 20.07 -15.80
N PRO A 28 -31.85 20.98 -15.59
CA PRO A 28 -31.36 21.26 -14.25
C PRO A 28 -32.49 21.85 -13.43
N VAL A 29 -32.92 21.12 -12.40
CA VAL A 29 -33.84 21.63 -11.39
C VAL A 29 -33.17 22.83 -10.74
N VAL A 30 -33.67 24.02 -11.05
CA VAL A 30 -33.24 25.28 -10.43
C VAL A 30 -33.78 25.27 -9.00
N VAL A 31 -33.00 24.70 -8.07
CA VAL A 31 -33.26 24.85 -6.64
C VAL A 31 -32.93 26.30 -6.29
N ALA A 32 -33.96 27.12 -6.10
CA ALA A 32 -33.80 28.46 -5.57
C ALA A 32 -33.04 28.38 -4.24
N PRO A 33 -31.98 29.19 -4.03
CA PRO A 33 -31.23 29.15 -2.78
C PRO A 33 -32.15 29.59 -1.63
N VAL A 34 -32.39 28.68 -0.69
CA VAL A 34 -32.97 29.01 0.61
C VAL A 34 -31.93 29.85 1.34
N VAL A 35 -32.25 31.12 1.52
CA VAL A 35 -31.46 32.07 2.30
C VAL A 35 -31.44 31.59 3.77
N PRO A 36 -30.28 31.31 4.39
CA PRO A 36 -30.26 31.01 5.81
C PRO A 36 -30.59 32.28 6.60
N ALA A 37 -31.59 32.18 7.47
CA ALA A 37 -31.97 33.24 8.39
C ALA A 37 -30.81 33.57 9.34
N VAL A 38 -30.43 34.85 9.37
CA VAL A 38 -29.44 35.42 10.27
C VAL A 38 -29.97 35.35 11.70
N VAL A 39 -29.34 34.55 12.56
CA VAL A 39 -29.56 34.61 14.00
C VAL A 39 -28.69 35.71 14.56
N ALA A 40 -29.35 36.67 15.22
CA ALA A 40 -28.78 37.90 15.74
C ALA A 40 -27.70 37.67 16.80
N GLU A 41 -26.60 38.40 16.63
CA GLU A 41 -25.53 38.59 17.61
C GLU A 41 -26.06 39.33 18.84
N THR A 42 -25.74 38.83 20.04
CA THR A 42 -25.87 39.57 21.29
C THR A 42 -24.48 40.04 21.73
N PRO A 43 -24.28 41.36 21.98
CA PRO A 43 -22.97 41.90 22.34
C PRO A 43 -22.81 42.05 23.85
N VAL A 44 -21.69 41.59 24.42
CA VAL A 44 -21.14 42.18 25.66
C VAL A 44 -19.61 42.23 25.60
N ALA A 45 -19.15 43.47 25.45
CA ALA A 45 -17.92 44.19 25.81
C ALA A 45 -16.73 43.50 26.56
N PRO A 46 -15.52 44.09 26.45
CA PRO A 46 -14.24 43.39 26.40
C PRO A 46 -13.42 43.46 27.70
N VAL A 47 -12.52 42.49 27.91
CA VAL A 47 -11.48 42.57 28.96
C VAL A 47 -10.09 42.35 28.35
N ALA A 48 -9.33 43.45 28.37
CA ALA A 48 -7.87 43.62 28.53
C ALA A 48 -6.87 42.79 27.70
N LYS A 49 -6.09 43.51 26.90
CA LYS A 49 -4.65 43.29 26.61
C LYS A 49 -3.89 44.54 27.09
N PRO A 50 -2.55 44.62 27.13
CA PRO A 50 -1.50 43.60 26.97
C PRO A 50 -0.40 43.66 28.07
N VAL A 51 0.46 42.64 28.19
CA VAL A 51 1.86 42.85 28.62
C VAL A 51 2.79 42.08 27.67
N GLU A 52 3.73 42.83 27.12
CA GLU A 52 4.69 42.42 26.11
C GLU A 52 6.05 42.05 26.76
N ARG A 53 6.62 40.93 26.28
CA ARG A 53 8.03 40.51 26.17
C ARG A 53 9.06 41.00 27.20
N VAL A 54 9.74 40.04 27.83
CA VAL A 54 11.16 40.16 28.15
C VAL A 54 11.94 39.04 27.47
N LYS A 55 12.86 39.47 26.60
CA LYS A 55 13.79 38.68 25.81
C LYS A 55 14.96 38.29 26.73
N ILE A 56 15.13 37.00 27.01
CA ILE A 56 16.30 36.50 27.75
C ILE A 56 17.32 36.01 26.72
N GLU A 57 18.29 36.87 26.42
CA GLU A 57 19.53 36.54 25.73
C GLU A 57 20.53 36.05 26.78
N VAL A 58 21.04 34.82 26.64
CA VAL A 58 22.15 34.30 27.44
C VAL A 58 23.15 33.63 26.47
N PRO A 59 24.46 33.84 26.63
CA PRO A 59 25.35 34.11 25.50
C PRO A 59 26.08 32.89 24.95
N ARG A 60 26.43 33.02 23.66
CA ARG A 60 27.44 32.25 22.92
C ARG A 60 28.80 32.32 23.64
N PRO A 61 29.46 31.20 23.97
CA PRO A 61 30.87 31.20 24.33
C PRO A 61 31.73 31.20 23.07
N SER A 62 32.49 32.28 22.89
CA SER A 62 33.53 32.43 21.86
C SER A 62 34.86 31.81 22.30
N LEU A 63 35.54 31.23 21.30
CA LEU A 63 36.91 30.73 21.32
C LEU A 63 37.96 31.81 21.65
N ALA A 64 38.94 31.48 22.50
CA ALA A 64 40.38 31.82 22.42
C ALA A 64 41.06 31.31 23.72
N SER A 65 41.95 30.31 23.70
CA SER A 65 43.37 30.31 23.27
C SER A 65 44.34 30.43 24.46
N THR A 66 45.08 29.36 24.76
CA THR A 66 46.52 29.41 25.14
C THR A 66 47.17 28.01 25.09
N ARG A 67 48.31 27.95 24.39
CA ARG A 67 49.40 26.93 24.37
C ARG A 67 49.72 26.37 25.77
N THR A 68 50.20 25.14 25.98
CA THR A 68 51.48 24.55 25.51
C THR A 68 51.47 23.06 25.94
N GLY A 69 51.81 22.07 25.10
CA GLY A 69 53.08 21.34 25.25
C GLY A 69 52.92 19.81 25.34
N ALA A 70 53.79 19.10 24.59
CA ALA A 70 54.19 17.68 24.68
C ALA A 70 53.35 16.57 24.00
N LYS A 71 53.91 16.05 22.90
CA LYS A 71 53.80 14.67 22.39
C LYS A 71 54.72 13.75 23.24
N PRO A 72 54.41 12.44 23.43
CA PRO A 72 54.80 11.40 22.46
C PRO A 72 53.72 10.30 22.26
N VAL A 73 53.39 9.89 21.01
CA VAL A 73 53.90 8.76 20.19
C VAL A 73 53.58 7.34 20.72
N GLU A 74 52.66 6.69 19.98
CA GLU A 74 52.40 5.25 19.73
C GLU A 74 52.12 4.26 20.87
N GLU A 75 50.92 3.68 20.82
CA GLU A 75 50.79 2.27 20.43
C GLU A 75 49.48 2.09 19.65
N ALA A 76 49.60 1.61 18.41
CA ALA A 76 48.50 1.39 17.49
C ALA A 76 47.84 0.05 17.79
N GLU A 77 46.70 0.09 18.49
CA GLU A 77 45.77 -1.03 18.47
C GLU A 77 44.97 -0.99 17.17
N GLU A 78 45.17 -2.01 16.34
CA GLU A 78 44.44 -2.29 15.12
C GLU A 78 42.96 -2.53 15.45
N ALA A 79 42.19 -1.46 15.54
CA ALA A 79 40.74 -1.55 15.57
C ALA A 79 40.28 -2.14 14.21
N PRO A 80 39.48 -3.22 14.21
CA PRO A 80 39.02 -3.80 12.96
C PRO A 80 38.20 -2.74 12.22
N VAL A 81 38.65 -2.41 11.01
CA VAL A 81 37.94 -1.50 10.12
C VAL A 81 36.61 -2.17 9.79
N VAL A 82 35.57 -1.79 10.53
CA VAL A 82 34.18 -2.13 10.23
C VAL A 82 33.90 -1.56 8.85
N VAL A 83 33.96 -2.43 7.84
CA VAL A 83 33.60 -2.12 6.46
C VAL A 83 32.15 -1.67 6.52
N LYS A 84 31.94 -0.36 6.49
CA LYS A 84 30.62 0.25 6.53
C LYS A 84 29.87 -0.24 5.31
N ALA A 85 28.88 -1.12 5.55
CA ALA A 85 28.07 -1.68 4.48
C ALA A 85 27.52 -0.54 3.60
N PRO A 86 27.51 -0.71 2.27
CA PRO A 86 27.04 0.32 1.36
C PRO A 86 25.62 0.72 1.74
N ILE A 87 25.37 2.02 1.85
CA ILE A 87 24.06 2.59 2.19
C ILE A 87 23.13 2.31 1.00
N VAL A 88 22.38 1.21 1.07
CA VAL A 88 21.36 0.88 0.08
C VAL A 88 20.21 1.88 0.26
N PRO A 89 19.75 2.57 -0.80
CA PRO A 89 18.63 3.48 -0.68
C PRO A 89 17.39 2.73 -0.18
N PRO A 90 16.54 3.37 0.65
CA PRO A 90 15.36 2.72 1.19
C PRO A 90 14.44 2.30 0.04
N PRO A 91 13.90 1.06 0.06
CA PRO A 91 12.97 0.62 -0.97
C PRO A 91 11.73 1.49 -0.97
N ARG A 92 10.99 1.50 -2.08
CA ARG A 92 9.73 2.24 -2.20
C ARG A 92 8.65 1.32 -2.71
N PHE A 93 7.60 1.15 -1.94
CA PHE A 93 6.47 0.32 -2.32
C PHE A 93 5.23 0.67 -1.50
N ALA A 94 4.07 0.24 -2.00
CA ALA A 94 2.83 0.25 -1.27
C ALA A 94 2.16 -1.11 -1.38
N LEU A 95 1.66 -1.64 -0.26
CA LEU A 95 1.00 -2.94 -0.17
C LEU A 95 -0.35 -2.78 0.53
N GLN A 96 -1.41 -3.33 -0.07
CA GLN A 96 -2.73 -3.42 0.55
C GLN A 96 -2.96 -4.84 1.06
N LEU A 97 -3.40 -4.95 2.31
CA LEU A 97 -3.90 -6.21 2.86
C LEU A 97 -5.40 -6.34 2.60
N LEU A 98 -5.80 -7.49 2.07
CA LEU A 98 -7.17 -7.84 1.75
C LEU A 98 -7.50 -9.22 2.33
N ARG A 99 -8.76 -9.45 2.68
CA ARG A 99 -9.27 -10.76 3.12
C ARG A 99 -10.35 -11.27 2.18
N ALA A 100 -10.20 -12.50 1.69
CA ALA A 100 -11.20 -13.19 0.89
C ALA A 100 -11.49 -14.56 1.52
N GLY A 101 -12.56 -14.65 2.31
CA GLY A 101 -12.91 -15.86 3.05
C GLY A 101 -11.75 -16.33 3.96
N ARG A 102 -11.25 -17.55 3.70
CA ARG A 102 -10.16 -18.17 4.46
C ARG A 102 -8.76 -17.77 3.98
N CYS A 103 -8.64 -16.91 2.97
CA CYS A 103 -7.35 -16.45 2.44
C CYS A 103 -7.09 -14.99 2.81
N LEU A 104 -5.82 -14.69 3.07
CA LEU A 104 -5.30 -13.35 3.23
C LEU A 104 -4.45 -13.00 2.00
N LEU A 105 -4.56 -11.78 1.50
CA LEU A 105 -3.89 -11.35 0.28
C LEU A 105 -3.13 -10.05 0.54
N LEU A 106 -1.82 -10.08 0.37
CA LEU A 106 -0.96 -8.89 0.38
C LEU A 106 -0.67 -8.50 -1.06
N VAL A 107 -1.23 -7.37 -1.49
CA VAL A 107 -1.27 -6.96 -2.90
C VAL A 107 -0.47 -5.69 -3.12
N GLU A 108 0.42 -5.72 -4.10
CA GLU A 108 1.16 -4.56 -4.59
C GLU A 108 0.24 -3.49 -5.18
N LEU A 109 0.46 -2.25 -4.79
CA LEU A 109 -0.16 -1.05 -5.35
C LEU A 109 0.91 -0.22 -6.08
N PRO A 110 1.06 -0.36 -7.41
CA PRO A 110 2.11 0.34 -8.17
C PRO A 110 2.04 1.86 -8.05
N THR A 111 0.84 2.41 -7.94
CA THR A 111 0.59 3.86 -7.79
C THR A 111 0.58 4.32 -6.33
N GLY A 112 0.54 3.39 -5.37
CA GLY A 112 0.35 3.68 -3.95
C GLY A 112 -1.07 4.11 -3.57
N GLU A 113 -2.00 4.11 -4.52
CA GLU A 113 -3.41 4.41 -4.30
C GLU A 113 -4.21 3.12 -4.04
N PRO A 114 -5.24 3.16 -3.17
CA PRO A 114 -6.11 2.00 -2.95
C PRO A 114 -6.91 1.66 -4.21
N PHE A 115 -7.31 0.38 -4.33
CA PHE A 115 -8.11 -0.08 -5.47
C PHE A 115 -9.42 0.69 -5.62
N GLN A 116 -9.70 1.09 -6.85
CA GLN A 116 -11.01 1.61 -7.25
C GLN A 116 -11.86 0.48 -7.85
N THR A 117 -13.18 0.55 -7.71
CA THR A 117 -14.08 -0.51 -8.19
C THR A 117 -13.96 -0.81 -9.70
N ARG A 118 -13.57 0.19 -10.50
CA ARG A 118 -13.40 0.07 -11.96
C ARG A 118 -11.94 -0.14 -12.38
N ASP A 119 -11.01 -0.27 -11.44
CA ASP A 119 -9.61 -0.51 -11.72
C ASP A 119 -9.44 -1.89 -12.40
N PRO A 120 -8.84 -1.97 -13.60
CA PRO A 120 -8.58 -3.22 -14.30
C PRO A 120 -7.83 -4.26 -13.45
N ALA A 121 -6.85 -3.84 -12.65
CA ALA A 121 -6.09 -4.74 -11.78
C ALA A 121 -7.01 -5.33 -10.69
N TYR A 122 -7.89 -4.50 -10.13
CA TYR A 122 -8.87 -4.97 -9.15
C TYR A 122 -9.90 -5.93 -9.77
N LEU A 123 -10.37 -5.66 -10.99
CA LEU A 123 -11.26 -6.58 -11.71
C LEU A 123 -10.59 -7.94 -11.96
N LEU A 124 -9.32 -7.94 -12.37
CA LEU A 124 -8.52 -9.17 -12.52
C LEU A 124 -8.42 -9.93 -11.20
N LEU A 125 -8.15 -9.24 -10.08
CA LEU A 125 -8.11 -9.86 -8.76
C LEU A 125 -9.44 -10.52 -8.40
N LYS A 126 -10.57 -9.85 -8.66
CA LYS A 126 -11.91 -10.42 -8.43
C LYS A 126 -12.16 -11.67 -9.26
N ASP A 127 -11.75 -11.67 -10.53
CA ASP A 127 -11.89 -12.85 -11.39
C ASP A 127 -11.00 -14.00 -10.92
N MET A 128 -9.78 -13.71 -10.43
CA MET A 128 -8.91 -14.72 -9.81
C MET A 128 -9.53 -15.31 -8.54
N LEU A 129 -10.11 -14.48 -7.67
CA LEU A 129 -10.82 -14.94 -6.46
C LEU A 129 -12.01 -15.83 -6.83
N ARG A 130 -12.83 -15.41 -7.80
CA ARG A 130 -13.94 -16.22 -8.31
C ARG A 130 -13.46 -17.58 -8.84
N ALA A 131 -12.39 -17.59 -9.64
CA ALA A 131 -11.82 -18.83 -10.18
C ALA A 131 -11.23 -19.72 -9.07
N ALA A 132 -10.72 -19.13 -7.99
CA ALA A 132 -10.24 -19.83 -6.80
C ALA A 132 -11.36 -20.36 -5.89
N GLY A 133 -12.64 -20.05 -6.18
CA GLY A 133 -13.79 -20.37 -5.33
C GLY A 133 -13.82 -19.57 -4.02
N LEU A 134 -13.17 -18.41 -3.98
CA LEU A 134 -13.20 -17.47 -2.86
C LEU A 134 -14.25 -16.38 -3.12
N PRO A 135 -14.71 -15.66 -2.08
CA PRO A 135 -15.56 -14.48 -2.27
C PRO A 135 -14.88 -13.45 -3.18
N ASP A 136 -15.58 -12.99 -4.23
CA ASP A 136 -15.07 -12.02 -5.21
C ASP A 136 -15.21 -10.56 -4.75
N SER A 137 -15.60 -10.34 -3.50
CA SER A 137 -15.64 -9.05 -2.80
C SER A 137 -14.68 -9.05 -1.61
N PRO A 138 -13.36 -9.01 -1.85
CA PRO A 138 -12.38 -9.04 -0.78
C PRO A 138 -12.53 -7.81 0.14
N GLN A 139 -12.43 -8.03 1.46
CA GLN A 139 -12.52 -6.99 2.47
C GLN A 139 -11.16 -6.31 2.64
N ILE A 140 -11.14 -4.98 2.66
CA ILE A 140 -9.94 -4.18 2.93
C ILE A 140 -9.60 -4.29 4.41
N VAL A 141 -8.37 -4.70 4.74
CA VAL A 141 -7.89 -4.84 6.10
C VAL A 141 -6.92 -3.70 6.41
N GLY A 142 -7.40 -2.68 7.11
CA GLY A 142 -6.60 -1.53 7.51
C GLY A 142 -6.12 -0.67 6.35
N GLU A 143 -5.21 0.25 6.65
CA GLU A 143 -4.61 1.15 5.66
C GLU A 143 -3.50 0.45 4.84
N PRO A 144 -3.25 0.88 3.60
CA PRO A 144 -2.11 0.39 2.83
C PRO A 144 -0.79 0.69 3.53
N VAL A 145 0.06 -0.33 3.63
CA VAL A 145 1.44 -0.21 4.09
C VAL A 145 2.22 0.56 3.03
N ARG A 146 2.79 1.71 3.39
CA ARG A 146 3.62 2.52 2.49
C ARG A 146 5.03 2.61 3.06
N TRP A 147 6.01 2.21 2.26
CA TRP A 147 7.41 2.28 2.62
C TRP A 147 8.14 3.22 1.64
N PRO A 148 9.04 4.11 2.10
CA PRO A 148 9.40 4.38 3.50
C PRO A 148 8.26 4.99 4.32
N LEU A 149 8.24 4.72 5.62
CA LEU A 149 7.31 5.31 6.57
C LEU A 149 7.59 6.82 6.71
N LEU A 150 6.52 7.62 6.73
CA LEU A 150 6.55 9.06 6.95
C LEU A 150 6.74 9.40 8.45
N VAL A 151 7.79 8.86 9.07
CA VAL A 151 8.11 9.09 10.48
C VAL A 151 9.18 10.16 10.59
N ARG A 152 9.02 11.08 11.55
CA ARG A 152 10.06 12.04 11.91
C ARG A 152 11.14 11.32 12.71
N GLY A 153 12.33 11.16 12.15
CA GLY A 153 13.47 10.58 12.87
C GLY A 153 14.52 9.97 11.94
N THR A 154 15.59 9.48 12.55
CA THR A 154 16.72 8.82 11.87
C THR A 154 16.58 7.30 11.98
N MET A 155 15.37 6.77 11.75
CA MET A 155 15.13 5.33 11.77
C MET A 155 15.73 4.69 10.51
N ASP A 156 16.33 3.51 10.64
CA ASP A 156 16.75 2.73 9.48
C ASP A 156 15.51 2.28 8.70
N GLN A 157 15.49 2.62 7.42
CA GLN A 157 14.42 2.26 6.50
C GLN A 157 14.94 1.40 5.34
N GLY A 158 16.05 0.70 5.57
CA GLY A 158 16.65 -0.24 4.64
C GLY A 158 15.76 -1.47 4.35
N PRO A 159 16.22 -2.36 3.44
CA PRO A 159 15.46 -3.54 3.03
C PRO A 159 15.11 -4.52 4.15
N GLU A 160 16.00 -4.70 5.13
CA GLU A 160 15.78 -5.58 6.29
C GLU A 160 14.68 -5.01 7.20
N ALA A 161 14.77 -3.73 7.55
CA ALA A 161 13.72 -3.05 8.33
C ALA A 161 12.34 -3.09 7.64
N ALA A 162 12.32 -2.99 6.30
CA ALA A 162 11.08 -3.10 5.52
C ALA A 162 10.47 -4.52 5.62
N ARG A 163 11.31 -5.56 5.58
CA ARG A 163 10.90 -6.96 5.74
C ARG A 163 10.33 -7.20 7.13
N ASP A 164 11.09 -6.83 8.17
CA ASP A 164 10.68 -7.01 9.57
C ASP A 164 9.34 -6.33 9.83
N PHE A 165 9.15 -5.12 9.30
CA PHE A 165 7.89 -4.39 9.39
C PHE A 165 6.74 -5.15 8.71
N VAL A 166 6.91 -5.57 7.46
CA VAL A 166 5.85 -6.24 6.69
C VAL A 166 5.49 -7.59 7.31
N GLN A 167 6.48 -8.40 7.70
CA GLN A 167 6.25 -9.69 8.34
C GLN A 167 5.60 -9.53 9.73
N GLY A 168 6.07 -8.59 10.55
CA GLY A 168 5.44 -8.27 11.84
C GLY A 168 3.99 -7.81 11.68
N PHE A 169 3.72 -6.95 10.70
CA PHE A 169 2.35 -6.51 10.37
C PHE A 169 1.46 -7.70 9.97
N LEU A 170 1.94 -8.62 9.14
CA LEU A 170 1.17 -9.80 8.73
C LEU A 170 0.94 -10.76 9.90
N SER A 171 1.96 -11.00 10.73
CA SER A 171 1.88 -11.90 11.89
C SER A 171 0.75 -11.47 12.83
N VAL A 172 0.69 -10.19 13.21
CA VAL A 172 -0.38 -9.65 14.05
C VAL A 172 -1.76 -9.86 13.42
N ARG A 173 -1.89 -9.63 12.10
CA ARG A 173 -3.17 -9.80 11.39
C ARG A 173 -3.62 -11.26 11.26
N MET A 174 -2.67 -12.17 11.17
CA MET A 174 -2.94 -13.62 11.09
C MET A 174 -3.28 -14.19 12.47
N GLU A 175 -2.72 -13.64 13.55
CA GLU A 175 -3.10 -13.98 14.92
C GLU A 175 -4.50 -13.49 15.27
N GLU A 176 -4.87 -12.26 14.86
CA GLU A 176 -6.21 -11.70 15.05
C GLU A 176 -7.29 -12.53 14.35
N THR A 177 -7.00 -13.02 13.14
CA THR A 177 -7.93 -13.87 12.38
C THR A 177 -7.13 -14.85 11.52
N PRO A 178 -7.11 -16.15 11.87
CA PRO A 178 -6.40 -17.15 11.11
C PRO A 178 -6.79 -17.18 9.63
N CYS A 179 -5.84 -17.53 8.77
CA CYS A 179 -6.08 -17.80 7.36
C CYS A 179 -5.45 -19.15 6.97
N ALA A 180 -6.06 -19.85 6.01
CA ALA A 180 -5.55 -21.11 5.48
C ALA A 180 -4.41 -20.92 4.48
N CYS A 181 -4.30 -19.73 3.87
CA CYS A 181 -3.27 -19.42 2.87
C CYS A 181 -3.06 -17.90 2.79
N LEU A 182 -1.80 -17.49 2.68
CA LEU A 182 -1.39 -16.12 2.38
C LEU A 182 -1.00 -16.01 0.90
N TRP A 183 -1.57 -15.05 0.17
CA TRP A 183 -1.19 -14.75 -1.21
C TRP A 183 -0.31 -13.50 -1.22
N LEU A 184 0.89 -13.62 -1.78
CA LEU A 184 1.83 -12.53 -1.97
C LEU A 184 1.80 -12.11 -3.43
N ILE A 185 1.07 -11.04 -3.73
CA ILE A 185 0.82 -10.59 -5.10
C ILE A 185 1.69 -9.38 -5.40
N GLY A 186 2.63 -9.54 -6.33
CA GLY A 186 3.59 -8.50 -6.70
C GLY A 186 4.96 -8.68 -6.05
N LEU A 187 5.98 -8.10 -6.70
CA LEU A 187 7.37 -8.32 -6.30
C LEU A 187 7.66 -7.78 -4.88
N PRO A 188 7.17 -6.60 -4.45
CA PRO A 188 7.40 -6.14 -3.09
C PRO A 188 6.76 -7.07 -2.04
N ALA A 189 5.57 -7.63 -2.31
CA ALA A 189 4.95 -8.58 -1.39
C ALA A 189 5.79 -9.85 -1.27
N VAL A 190 6.23 -10.42 -2.39
CA VAL A 190 7.10 -11.61 -2.42
C VAL A 190 8.45 -11.36 -1.74
N ARG A 191 9.04 -10.17 -1.95
CA ARG A 191 10.37 -9.83 -1.43
C ARG A 191 10.38 -9.52 0.06
N PHE A 192 9.42 -8.72 0.52
CA PHE A 192 9.42 -8.20 1.90
C PHE A 192 8.58 -9.04 2.86
N ALA A 193 7.58 -9.79 2.38
CA ALA A 193 6.91 -10.79 3.22
C ALA A 193 7.54 -12.19 3.05
N GLY A 194 7.82 -12.58 1.80
CA GLY A 194 8.22 -13.95 1.46
C GLY A 194 9.72 -14.23 1.32
N GLU A 195 10.57 -13.23 1.52
CA GLU A 195 12.04 -13.33 1.42
C GLU A 195 12.56 -13.91 0.10
N ALA A 196 11.76 -13.78 -0.96
CA ALA A 196 12.06 -14.34 -2.27
C ALA A 196 12.12 -13.25 -3.34
N ASP A 197 12.33 -13.64 -4.59
CA ASP A 197 12.35 -12.73 -5.74
C ASP A 197 11.36 -13.19 -6.83
N ALA A 198 11.47 -12.61 -8.02
CA ALA A 198 10.61 -12.93 -9.15
C ALA A 198 10.74 -14.39 -9.63
N GLU A 199 11.83 -15.09 -9.33
CA GLU A 199 12.02 -16.50 -9.71
C GLU A 199 11.10 -17.43 -8.90
N ALA A 200 10.62 -16.96 -7.75
CA ALA A 200 9.67 -17.68 -6.91
C ALA A 200 8.21 -17.56 -7.37
N PHE A 201 7.89 -16.75 -8.39
CA PHE A 201 6.52 -16.64 -8.87
C PHE A 201 5.91 -18.00 -9.22
N ASN A 202 4.62 -18.15 -8.89
CA ASN A 202 3.83 -19.37 -9.04
C ASN A 202 4.28 -20.54 -8.15
N ARG A 203 5.18 -20.31 -7.20
CA ARG A 203 5.62 -21.30 -6.20
C ARG A 203 5.05 -20.97 -4.83
N GLU A 204 5.04 -22.00 -4.00
CA GLU A 204 4.74 -21.87 -2.59
C GLU A 204 6.04 -21.61 -1.81
N LEU A 205 5.97 -20.71 -0.84
CA LEU A 205 7.03 -20.32 0.07
C LEU A 205 6.65 -20.75 1.47
N GLN A 206 7.60 -21.31 2.21
CA GLN A 206 7.47 -21.53 3.66
C GLN A 206 8.19 -20.37 4.35
N ILE A 207 7.44 -19.52 5.02
CA ILE A 207 7.97 -18.32 5.68
C ILE A 207 7.94 -18.56 7.18
N GLU A 208 9.06 -18.34 7.86
CA GLU A 208 9.13 -18.45 9.31
C GLU A 208 8.16 -17.46 9.97
N GLY A 209 7.38 -17.92 10.95
CA GLY A 209 6.37 -17.09 11.64
C GLY A 209 5.07 -16.84 10.87
N LEU A 210 5.05 -16.89 9.54
CA LEU A 210 3.83 -16.69 8.73
C LEU A 210 3.26 -17.98 8.12
N GLY A 211 4.07 -19.04 8.02
CA GLY A 211 3.66 -20.31 7.43
C GLY A 211 3.64 -20.29 5.90
N PRO A 212 2.78 -21.10 5.26
CA PRO A 212 2.78 -21.25 3.80
C PRO A 212 2.16 -20.03 3.10
N ALA A 213 2.89 -19.49 2.13
CA ALA A 213 2.45 -18.41 1.27
C ALA A 213 2.60 -18.75 -0.22
N TRP A 214 1.72 -18.23 -1.05
CA TRP A 214 1.77 -18.39 -2.49
C TRP A 214 2.28 -17.11 -3.15
N ALA A 215 3.41 -17.21 -3.85
CA ALA A 215 3.98 -16.09 -4.61
C ALA A 215 3.29 -15.96 -5.97
N VAL A 216 2.72 -14.78 -6.24
CA VAL A 216 1.99 -14.47 -7.46
C VAL A 216 2.61 -13.23 -8.11
N PRO A 217 2.79 -13.21 -9.44
CA PRO A 217 3.19 -11.99 -10.14
C PRO A 217 2.23 -10.82 -9.85
N GLY A 218 2.72 -9.58 -9.97
CA GLY A 218 1.91 -8.38 -9.78
C GLY A 218 0.74 -8.34 -10.77
N LEU A 219 -0.39 -7.75 -10.36
CA LEU A 219 -1.60 -7.70 -11.19
C LEU A 219 -1.36 -6.94 -12.50
N GLU A 220 -0.62 -5.83 -12.46
CA GLU A 220 -0.24 -5.07 -13.65
C GLU A 220 0.63 -5.92 -14.59
N LEU A 221 1.63 -6.63 -14.06
CA LEU A 221 2.47 -7.54 -14.84
C LEU A 221 1.64 -8.66 -15.49
N LEU A 222 0.62 -9.17 -14.82
CA LEU A 222 -0.30 -10.16 -15.42
C LEU A 222 -1.19 -9.56 -16.50
N MET A 223 -1.48 -8.25 -16.46
CA MET A 223 -2.19 -7.56 -17.53
C MET A 223 -1.29 -7.30 -18.74
N GLU A 224 -0.05 -6.85 -18.50
CA GLU A 224 0.95 -6.59 -19.53
C GLU A 224 1.41 -7.87 -20.24
N GLU A 225 1.52 -8.98 -19.49
CA GLU A 225 1.96 -10.28 -19.98
C GLU A 225 0.90 -11.38 -19.78
N PRO A 226 -0.18 -11.39 -20.59
CA PRO A 226 -1.29 -12.33 -20.41
C PRO A 226 -0.90 -13.81 -20.45
N GLN A 227 0.19 -14.17 -21.14
CA GLN A 227 0.73 -15.54 -21.18
C GLN A 227 1.03 -16.10 -19.79
N ARG A 228 1.40 -15.26 -18.81
CA ARG A 228 1.70 -15.68 -17.43
C ARG A 228 0.48 -16.20 -16.67
N LYS A 229 -0.73 -15.83 -17.10
CA LYS A 229 -1.99 -16.24 -16.44
C LYS A 229 -2.17 -17.76 -16.48
N ALA A 230 -1.65 -18.44 -17.49
CA ALA A 230 -1.69 -19.90 -17.58
C ALA A 230 -0.92 -20.55 -16.42
N ASP A 231 0.29 -20.06 -16.13
CA ASP A 231 1.12 -20.57 -15.04
C ASP A 231 0.51 -20.26 -13.67
N VAL A 232 -0.03 -19.05 -13.50
CA VAL A 232 -0.79 -18.67 -12.28
C VAL A 232 -1.97 -19.61 -12.07
N TRP A 233 -2.76 -19.88 -13.12
CA TRP A 233 -3.90 -20.78 -13.04
C TRP A 233 -3.48 -22.21 -12.67
N GLN A 234 -2.42 -22.73 -13.27
CA GLN A 234 -1.90 -24.06 -12.93
C GLN A 234 -1.42 -24.12 -11.48
N ALA A 235 -0.71 -23.10 -11.00
CA ALA A 235 -0.30 -23.02 -9.61
C ALA A 235 -1.49 -22.93 -8.65
N MET A 236 -2.45 -22.06 -8.95
CA MET A 236 -3.67 -21.88 -8.16
C MET A 236 -4.43 -23.20 -8.02
N ARG A 237 -4.60 -23.94 -9.12
CA ARG A 237 -5.29 -25.24 -9.09
C ARG A 237 -4.69 -26.24 -8.11
N ARG A 238 -3.37 -26.27 -7.97
CA ARG A 238 -2.67 -27.16 -7.02
C ARG A 238 -2.91 -26.76 -5.57
N LEU A 239 -3.08 -25.46 -5.32
CA LEU A 239 -3.21 -24.90 -3.97
C LEU A 239 -4.67 -24.78 -3.50
N MET A 240 -5.64 -24.75 -4.43
CA MET A 240 -7.07 -24.58 -4.14
C MET A 240 -7.61 -25.53 -3.06
N ALA A 241 -7.09 -26.76 -2.97
CA ALA A 241 -7.52 -27.74 -1.98
C ALA A 241 -7.38 -27.24 -0.53
N ARG A 242 -6.49 -26.28 -0.25
CA ARG A 242 -6.22 -25.78 1.09
C ARG A 242 -7.31 -24.88 1.65
N TRP A 243 -7.91 -24.06 0.80
CA TRP A 243 -8.88 -23.04 1.22
C TRP A 243 -10.31 -23.35 0.81
N LYS A 244 -10.53 -24.32 -0.08
CA LYS A 244 -11.88 -24.69 -0.54
C LYS A 244 -12.69 -25.51 0.46
N GLU A 245 -12.11 -25.93 1.59
CA GLU A 245 -12.67 -26.96 2.46
C GLU A 245 -12.85 -28.30 1.75
N SER A 246 -12.31 -29.37 2.32
CA SER A 246 -12.96 -30.66 2.16
C SER A 246 -14.28 -30.54 2.92
N ASN A 247 -15.40 -30.41 2.20
CA ASN A 247 -16.72 -30.62 2.78
C ASN A 247 -16.70 -32.04 3.37
N GLU A 248 -16.49 -32.14 4.68
CA GLU A 248 -16.71 -33.36 5.46
C GLU A 248 -17.97 -33.16 6.32
#